data_AF-A0A7V9PMX3-F1
#
_entry.id   AF-A0A7V9PMX3-F1
#
_cell.length_a   1.000
_cell.length_b   1.000
_cell.length_c   1.000
_cell.angle_alpha   90.00
_cell.angle_beta   90.00
_cell.angle_gamma   90.00
#
_symmetry.space_group_name_H-M   'P 1'
#
loop_
_entity.id
_entity.type
_entity.pdbx_description
1 polymer ?
#
loop_
_entity_poly.entity_id
_entity_poly.type
_entity_poly.pdbx_seq_one_letter_code
_entity_poly.pdbx_strand_id
1 'polypeptide(L)'
;MARPIILGVVGDSGAGKTTLTRGLLRVLGDEHVSRLNIDDYHRLDRRQRAEAGVSPLHPAANHVDILTQDLLHLRRGEAVLKPVYDHRDGTLAAPVYLRPTRFLLVEGLLGFHTETLRSTQDVRIFLAPHEGLRRAWKVKRDCTLRGYTTDEVLRELDLREADAEHFIRPQQAAADIVVSFCPDPGGDPARLGADVILRDTLEHPDLSALIEGDRGPTLARRENDLLLRIPGDVHPEHAAELEEAVWEHMTFASHLRVHRLGEFTVGTDLRRSASLAVVQVIVLFHLVHARAALASGQAPSVRLAPRAPTGADSALHA
;
A
#
# COMPACT_ATOMS: atom_id res chain seq x y z
N MET A 1 19.46 -12.75 14.34
CA MET A 1 19.22 -11.58 13.45
C MET A 1 18.14 -10.72 14.10
N ALA A 2 18.18 -9.40 13.91
CA ALA A 2 17.06 -8.54 14.30
C ALA A 2 15.78 -8.96 13.54
N ARG A 3 14.60 -8.78 14.17
CA ARG A 3 13.31 -9.09 13.54
C ARG A 3 13.10 -8.31 12.23
N PRO A 4 12.27 -8.82 11.29
CA PRO A 4 11.90 -8.06 10.10
C PRO A 4 11.20 -6.75 10.46
N ILE A 5 11.37 -5.75 9.58
CA ILE A 5 10.45 -4.62 9.47
C ILE A 5 9.27 -5.03 8.60
N ILE A 6 8.06 -4.90 9.12
CA ILE A 6 6.84 -5.33 8.44
C ILE A 6 6.10 -4.12 7.88
N LEU A 7 5.93 -4.07 6.55
CA LEU A 7 5.11 -3.09 5.84
C LEU A 7 3.74 -3.70 5.55
N GLY A 8 2.67 -3.12 6.10
CA GLY A 8 1.30 -3.42 5.72
C GLY A 8 0.82 -2.47 4.61
N VAL A 9 0.33 -3.01 3.50
CA VAL A 9 -0.30 -2.24 2.41
C VAL A 9 -1.71 -2.76 2.18
N VAL A 10 -2.70 -2.01 2.66
CA VAL A 10 -4.12 -2.35 2.56
C VAL A 10 -4.80 -1.44 1.54
N GLY A 11 -5.85 -1.93 0.92
CA GLY A 11 -6.69 -1.18 -0.01
C GLY A 11 -7.57 -2.15 -0.77
N ASP A 12 -8.60 -1.65 -1.43
CA ASP A 12 -9.51 -2.54 -2.16
C ASP A 12 -8.82 -3.21 -3.38
N SER A 13 -9.45 -4.23 -3.96
CA SER A 13 -9.01 -4.85 -5.20
C SER A 13 -8.89 -3.80 -6.30
N GLY A 14 -7.73 -3.79 -6.96
CA GLY A 14 -7.45 -2.82 -8.02
C GLY A 14 -6.89 -1.49 -7.53
N ALA A 15 -6.67 -1.30 -6.22
CA ALA A 15 -6.17 -0.03 -5.67
C ALA A 15 -4.69 0.31 -5.98
N GLY A 16 -3.95 -0.56 -6.69
CA GLY A 16 -2.54 -0.29 -7.05
C GLY A 16 -1.49 -0.81 -6.05
N LYS A 17 -1.87 -1.62 -5.05
CA LYS A 17 -0.98 -2.19 -4.01
C LYS A 17 0.31 -2.80 -4.58
N THR A 18 0.15 -3.75 -5.51
CA THR A 18 1.27 -4.45 -6.14
C THR A 18 2.17 -3.51 -6.98
N THR A 19 1.63 -2.42 -7.52
CA THR A 19 2.43 -1.42 -8.25
C THR A 19 3.27 -0.60 -7.27
N LEU A 20 2.67 -0.14 -6.16
CA LEU A 20 3.38 0.55 -5.10
C LEU A 20 4.53 -0.32 -4.55
N THR A 21 4.24 -1.55 -4.15
CA THR A 21 5.22 -2.45 -3.51
C THR A 21 6.31 -2.91 -4.46
N ARG A 22 6.06 -3.00 -5.77
CA ARG A 22 7.08 -3.40 -6.77
C ARG A 22 8.25 -2.43 -6.87
N GLY A 23 8.02 -1.12 -6.75
CA GLY A 23 9.12 -0.15 -6.74
C GLY A 23 10.04 -0.36 -5.53
N LEU A 24 9.45 -0.63 -4.36
CA LEU A 24 10.19 -0.91 -3.13
C LEU A 24 11.03 -2.18 -3.26
N LEU A 25 10.48 -3.25 -3.84
CA LEU A 25 11.22 -4.50 -4.10
C LEU A 25 12.47 -4.26 -4.95
N ARG A 26 12.35 -3.48 -6.03
CA ARG A 26 13.46 -3.19 -6.95
C ARG A 26 14.59 -2.40 -6.30
N VAL A 27 14.26 -1.55 -5.33
CA VAL A 27 15.24 -0.73 -4.61
C VAL A 27 15.85 -1.49 -3.44
N LEU A 28 15.05 -2.21 -2.67
CA LEU A 28 15.50 -2.95 -1.50
C LEU A 28 16.24 -4.26 -1.84
N GLY A 29 16.01 -4.82 -3.03
CA GLY A 29 16.55 -6.11 -3.46
C GLY A 29 15.66 -7.28 -3.07
N ASP A 30 15.37 -8.19 -4.01
CA ASP A 30 14.46 -9.33 -3.81
C ASP A 30 14.95 -10.26 -2.68
N GLU A 31 16.26 -10.40 -2.51
CA GLU A 31 16.89 -11.19 -1.45
C GLU A 31 16.71 -10.61 -0.04
N HIS A 32 16.33 -9.34 0.05
CA HIS A 32 16.10 -8.65 1.31
C HIS A 32 14.62 -8.54 1.66
N VAL A 33 13.72 -8.89 0.74
CA VAL A 33 12.28 -8.69 0.91
C VAL A 33 11.46 -9.96 0.72
N SER A 34 10.84 -10.39 1.80
CA SER A 34 9.84 -11.45 1.83
C SER A 34 8.44 -10.87 1.60
N ARG A 35 7.54 -11.65 1.01
CA ARG A 35 6.20 -11.20 0.61
C ARG A 35 5.12 -12.13 1.13
N LEU A 36 4.05 -11.56 1.67
CA LEU A 36 2.85 -12.23 2.11
C LEU A 36 1.64 -11.53 1.49
N ASN A 37 0.86 -12.25 0.70
CA ASN A 37 -0.41 -11.75 0.20
C ASN A 37 -1.51 -12.22 1.15
N ILE A 38 -2.30 -11.30 1.69
CA ILE A 38 -3.40 -11.61 2.62
C ILE A 38 -4.49 -12.41 1.90
N ASP A 39 -4.65 -12.23 0.59
CA ASP A 39 -5.64 -12.97 -0.19
C ASP A 39 -5.32 -14.49 -0.22
N ASP A 40 -4.10 -14.91 0.12
CA ASP A 40 -3.75 -16.32 0.33
C ASP A 40 -4.56 -16.98 1.46
N TYR A 41 -5.08 -16.18 2.39
CA TYR A 41 -5.81 -16.64 3.58
C TYR A 41 -7.32 -16.68 3.37
N HIS A 42 -7.81 -16.67 2.12
CA HIS A 42 -9.20 -16.97 1.84
C HIS A 42 -9.59 -18.36 2.38
N ARG A 43 -10.70 -18.46 3.10
CA ARG A 43 -11.26 -19.74 3.60
C ARG A 43 -11.89 -20.57 2.50
N LEU A 44 -12.42 -19.87 1.51
CA LEU A 44 -13.25 -20.42 0.44
C LEU A 44 -12.63 -20.01 -0.89
N ASP A 45 -12.59 -20.95 -1.84
CA ASP A 45 -12.25 -20.66 -3.23
C ASP A 45 -13.32 -19.79 -3.91
N ARG A 46 -13.08 -19.36 -5.16
CA ARG A 46 -14.00 -18.48 -5.88
C ARG A 46 -15.39 -19.09 -6.09
N ARG A 47 -15.47 -20.40 -6.36
CA ARG A 47 -16.73 -21.11 -6.59
C ARG A 47 -17.51 -21.25 -5.29
N GLN A 48 -16.84 -21.70 -4.23
CA GLN A 48 -17.42 -21.84 -2.90
C GLN A 48 -17.96 -20.52 -2.36
N ARG A 49 -17.26 -19.40 -2.59
CA ARG A 49 -17.76 -18.06 -2.22
C ARG A 49 -19.04 -17.69 -2.98
N ALA A 50 -19.11 -18.01 -4.27
CA ALA A 50 -20.31 -17.76 -5.07
C ALA A 50 -21.50 -18.60 -4.59
N GLU A 51 -21.28 -19.88 -4.28
CA GLU A 51 -22.30 -20.79 -3.74
C GLU A 51 -22.79 -20.34 -2.36
N ALA A 52 -21.90 -19.84 -1.50
CA ALA A 52 -22.24 -19.34 -0.17
C ALA A 52 -22.77 -17.89 -0.17
N GLY A 53 -22.76 -17.19 -1.31
CA GLY A 53 -23.18 -15.79 -1.40
C GLY A 53 -22.33 -14.84 -0.55
N VAL A 54 -21.04 -15.15 -0.33
CA VAL A 54 -20.16 -14.35 0.52
C VAL A 54 -19.02 -13.72 -0.29
N SER A 55 -18.80 -12.43 -0.09
CA SER A 55 -17.71 -11.69 -0.73
C SER A 55 -16.35 -12.05 -0.13
N PRO A 56 -15.25 -12.04 -0.92
CA PRO A 56 -13.89 -12.14 -0.38
C PRO A 56 -13.53 -10.97 0.56
N LEU A 57 -14.28 -9.86 0.52
CA LEU A 57 -14.08 -8.72 1.41
C LEU A 57 -14.57 -8.98 2.84
N HIS A 58 -15.52 -9.92 3.01
CA HIS A 58 -16.10 -10.20 4.31
C HIS A 58 -15.09 -10.98 5.18
N PRO A 59 -14.81 -10.58 6.44
CA PRO A 59 -13.90 -11.28 7.33
C PRO A 59 -14.20 -12.77 7.53
N ALA A 60 -15.47 -13.18 7.50
CA ALA A 60 -15.87 -14.58 7.62
C ALA A 60 -15.40 -15.46 6.46
N ALA A 61 -15.12 -14.87 5.29
CA ALA A 61 -14.53 -15.56 4.14
C ALA A 61 -13.00 -15.67 4.22
N ASN A 62 -12.37 -15.21 5.31
CA ASN A 62 -10.91 -15.13 5.47
C ASN A 62 -10.45 -15.74 6.80
N HIS A 63 -9.35 -16.49 6.79
CA HIS A 63 -8.64 -16.96 7.98
C HIS A 63 -7.82 -15.82 8.62
N VAL A 64 -8.51 -14.76 9.07
CA VAL A 64 -7.88 -13.58 9.72
C VAL A 64 -7.11 -13.98 10.99
N ASP A 65 -7.61 -14.98 11.69
CA ASP A 65 -6.99 -15.62 12.85
C ASP A 65 -5.64 -16.26 12.50
N ILE A 66 -5.61 -17.10 11.46
CA ILE A 66 -4.37 -17.77 11.00
C ILE A 66 -3.38 -16.74 10.45
N LEU A 67 -3.85 -15.77 9.67
CA LEU A 67 -3.02 -14.64 9.20
C LEU A 67 -2.35 -13.90 10.36
N THR A 68 -3.12 -13.62 11.42
CA THR A 68 -2.61 -12.91 12.60
C THR A 68 -1.53 -13.74 13.30
N GLN A 69 -1.79 -15.04 13.48
CA GLN A 69 -0.81 -15.96 14.06
C GLN A 69 0.47 -16.02 13.22
N ASP A 70 0.36 -16.18 11.90
CA ASP A 70 1.51 -16.28 11.01
C ASP A 70 2.34 -15.00 11.00
N LEU A 71 1.70 -13.83 11.02
CA LEU A 71 2.41 -12.55 11.12
C LEU A 71 3.11 -12.37 12.47
N LEU A 72 2.55 -12.88 13.57
CA LEU A 72 3.23 -12.90 14.86
C LEU A 72 4.49 -13.79 14.82
N HIS A 73 4.42 -14.97 14.19
CA HIS A 73 5.58 -15.83 13.98
C HIS A 73 6.64 -15.14 13.11
N LEU A 74 6.25 -14.62 11.95
CA LEU A 74 7.14 -13.94 11.02
C LEU A 74 7.81 -12.71 11.67
N ARG A 75 7.07 -11.94 12.49
CA ARG A 75 7.61 -10.82 13.28
C ARG A 75 8.66 -11.25 14.29
N ARG A 76 8.64 -12.49 14.79
CA ARG A 76 9.69 -13.05 15.64
C ARG A 76 10.86 -13.67 14.86
N GLY A 77 10.82 -13.62 13.53
CA GLY A 77 11.82 -14.25 12.67
C GLY A 77 11.57 -15.75 12.46
N GLU A 78 10.41 -16.26 12.89
CA GLU A 78 10.01 -17.66 12.74
C GLU A 78 9.36 -17.85 11.36
N ALA A 79 9.70 -18.95 10.69
CA ALA A 79 9.10 -19.27 9.39
C ALA A 79 7.73 -19.94 9.57
N VAL A 80 6.88 -19.80 8.55
CA VAL A 80 5.52 -20.35 8.53
C VAL A 80 5.27 -21.15 7.25
N LEU A 81 4.28 -22.04 7.29
CA LEU A 81 3.77 -22.71 6.10
C LEU A 81 2.48 -22.00 5.68
N LYS A 82 2.61 -20.95 4.86
CA LYS A 82 1.48 -20.09 4.51
C LYS A 82 0.61 -20.74 3.43
N PRO A 83 -0.72 -20.55 3.43
CA PRO A 83 -1.58 -20.94 2.33
C PRO A 83 -1.22 -20.18 1.03
N VAL A 84 -1.83 -20.60 -0.08
CA VAL A 84 -1.69 -19.97 -1.40
C VAL A 84 -3.06 -19.91 -2.08
N TYR A 85 -3.40 -18.74 -2.60
CA TYR A 85 -4.58 -18.55 -3.45
C TYR A 85 -4.16 -18.17 -4.87
N ASP A 86 -4.60 -18.93 -5.87
CA ASP A 86 -4.32 -18.63 -7.27
C ASP A 86 -5.39 -17.71 -7.85
N HIS A 87 -5.00 -16.47 -8.20
CA HIS A 87 -5.92 -15.50 -8.77
C HIS A 87 -6.35 -15.81 -10.22
N ARG A 88 -5.66 -16.70 -10.93
CA ARG A 88 -5.98 -17.05 -12.32
C ARG A 88 -7.29 -17.83 -12.39
N ASP A 89 -7.35 -18.97 -11.70
CA ASP A 89 -8.53 -19.82 -11.65
C ASP A 89 -9.38 -19.63 -10.38
N GLY A 90 -8.85 -18.94 -9.37
CA GLY A 90 -9.57 -18.65 -8.14
C GLY A 90 -9.57 -19.82 -7.14
N THR A 91 -8.56 -20.69 -7.18
CA THR A 91 -8.47 -21.89 -6.36
C THR A 91 -7.48 -21.77 -5.20
N LEU A 92 -7.63 -22.65 -4.21
CA LEU A 92 -6.69 -22.82 -3.11
C LEU A 92 -5.62 -23.85 -3.50
N ALA A 93 -4.35 -23.50 -3.32
CA ALA A 93 -3.21 -24.32 -3.67
C ALA A 93 -2.47 -24.86 -2.44
N ALA A 94 -1.52 -25.78 -2.68
CA ALA A 94 -0.66 -26.30 -1.63
C ALA A 94 0.11 -25.16 -0.93
N PRO A 95 0.26 -25.22 0.41
CA PRO A 95 0.89 -24.14 1.14
C PRO A 95 2.41 -24.12 0.89
N VAL A 96 3.01 -22.95 1.05
CA VAL A 96 4.43 -22.72 0.76
C VAL A 96 5.17 -22.23 2.00
N TYR A 97 6.41 -22.68 2.14
CA TYR A 97 7.26 -22.28 3.25
C TYR A 97 7.74 -20.83 3.06
N LEU A 98 7.42 -19.96 4.03
CA LEU A 98 7.84 -18.56 4.03
C LEU A 98 8.77 -18.30 5.21
N ARG A 99 10.01 -17.92 4.92
CA ARG A 99 10.96 -17.40 5.90
C ARG A 99 11.00 -15.87 5.80
N PRO A 100 10.89 -15.12 6.91
CA PRO A 100 11.00 -13.67 6.87
C PRO A 100 12.44 -13.25 6.57
N THR A 101 12.60 -12.20 5.76
CA THR A 101 13.89 -11.56 5.46
C THR A 101 14.06 -10.27 6.28
N ARG A 102 14.89 -9.31 5.83
CA ARG A 102 15.05 -8.01 6.52
C ARG A 102 13.77 -7.19 6.52
N PHE A 103 13.01 -7.27 5.43
CA PHE A 103 11.73 -6.63 5.24
C PHE A 103 10.67 -7.66 4.90
N LEU A 104 9.46 -7.51 5.43
CA LEU A 104 8.30 -8.31 5.06
C LEU A 104 7.21 -7.38 4.54
N LEU A 105 6.87 -7.53 3.27
CA LEU A 105 5.75 -6.83 2.65
C LEU A 105 4.48 -7.67 2.80
N VAL A 106 3.47 -7.08 3.41
CA VAL A 106 2.16 -7.68 3.65
C VAL A 106 1.12 -6.86 2.90
N GLU A 107 0.58 -7.39 1.80
CA GLU A 107 -0.42 -6.67 1.00
C GLU A 107 -1.74 -7.43 0.89
N GLY A 108 -2.87 -6.71 0.83
CA GLY A 108 -4.18 -7.31 0.55
C GLY A 108 -5.35 -6.53 1.14
N LEU A 109 -6.46 -7.23 1.38
CA LEU A 109 -7.76 -6.61 1.69
C LEU A 109 -7.97 -6.27 3.17
N LEU A 110 -7.54 -7.14 4.09
CA LEU A 110 -7.95 -7.12 5.51
C LEU A 110 -6.77 -6.93 6.46
N GLY A 111 -5.68 -6.33 6.00
CA GLY A 111 -4.42 -6.25 6.74
C GLY A 111 -4.46 -5.41 8.01
N PHE A 112 -5.49 -4.58 8.19
CA PHE A 112 -5.71 -3.77 9.39
C PHE A 112 -7.06 -4.10 10.04
N HIS A 113 -7.65 -5.27 9.79
CA HIS A 113 -9.01 -5.55 10.23
C HIS A 113 -9.13 -5.59 11.76
N THR A 114 -8.27 -6.34 12.46
CA THR A 114 -8.26 -6.44 13.93
C THR A 114 -7.12 -5.64 14.54
N GLU A 115 -7.27 -5.24 15.81
CA GLU A 115 -6.20 -4.52 16.54
C GLU A 115 -4.91 -5.34 16.62
N THR A 116 -5.00 -6.62 16.94
CA THR A 116 -3.85 -7.53 17.02
C THR A 116 -3.13 -7.63 15.68
N LEU A 117 -3.88 -7.71 14.57
CA LEU A 117 -3.28 -7.76 13.25
C LEU A 117 -2.50 -6.47 12.92
N ARG A 118 -3.10 -5.31 13.20
CA ARG A 118 -2.46 -3.98 13.01
C ARG A 118 -1.17 -3.84 13.82
N SER A 119 -1.13 -4.38 15.04
CA SER A 119 0.03 -4.26 15.93
C SER A 119 1.24 -5.06 15.44
N THR A 120 1.04 -6.01 14.52
CA THR A 120 2.14 -6.77 13.90
C THR A 120 2.94 -5.99 12.86
N GLN A 121 2.41 -4.89 12.30
CA GLN A 121 3.01 -4.17 11.17
C GLN A 121 3.66 -2.88 11.64
N ASP A 122 4.90 -2.60 11.25
CA ASP A 122 5.68 -1.43 11.69
C ASP A 122 5.32 -0.14 10.96
N VAL A 123 4.94 -0.25 9.68
CA VAL A 123 4.46 0.84 8.82
C VAL A 123 3.18 0.36 8.14
N ARG A 124 2.11 1.16 8.17
CA ARG A 124 0.79 0.82 7.64
C ARG A 124 0.35 1.83 6.60
N ILE A 125 0.13 1.36 5.38
CA ILE A 125 -0.32 2.16 4.24
C ILE A 125 -1.72 1.74 3.84
N PHE A 126 -2.62 2.70 3.66
CA PHE A 126 -3.91 2.48 3.02
C PHE A 126 -3.94 3.16 1.64
N LEU A 127 -4.22 2.38 0.60
CA LEU A 127 -4.42 2.86 -0.77
C LEU A 127 -5.92 3.08 -1.03
N ALA A 128 -6.27 4.35 -1.25
CA ALA A 128 -7.62 4.81 -1.52
C ALA A 128 -7.68 5.65 -2.81
N PRO A 129 -7.25 5.14 -3.98
CA PRO A 129 -7.32 5.92 -5.22
C PRO A 129 -8.77 6.28 -5.56
N HIS A 130 -8.94 7.33 -6.35
CA HIS A 130 -10.25 7.76 -6.85
C HIS A 130 -11.02 6.58 -7.45
N GLU A 131 -12.31 6.47 -7.12
CA GLU A 131 -13.12 5.29 -7.46
C GLU A 131 -13.13 5.01 -8.97
N GLY A 132 -13.29 6.04 -9.81
CA GLY A 132 -13.23 5.89 -11.26
C GLY A 132 -11.90 5.30 -11.76
N LEU A 133 -10.78 5.74 -11.18
CA LEU A 133 -9.45 5.24 -11.49
C LEU A 133 -9.28 3.77 -11.04
N ARG A 134 -9.72 3.46 -9.82
CA ARG A 134 -9.69 2.10 -9.26
C ARG A 134 -10.50 1.11 -10.09
N ARG A 135 -11.74 1.47 -10.46
CA ARG A 135 -12.60 0.64 -11.32
C ARG A 135 -11.95 0.43 -12.68
N ALA A 136 -11.41 1.48 -13.30
CA ALA A 136 -10.70 1.38 -14.58
C ALA A 136 -9.49 0.43 -14.50
N TRP A 137 -8.68 0.52 -13.43
CA TRP A 137 -7.56 -0.39 -13.20
C TRP A 137 -8.00 -1.83 -13.00
N LYS A 138 -9.07 -2.07 -12.23
CA LYS A 138 -9.59 -3.42 -12.01
C LYS A 138 -10.13 -4.03 -13.30
N VAL A 139 -10.94 -3.29 -14.08
CA VAL A 139 -11.44 -3.73 -15.40
C VAL A 139 -10.27 -4.08 -16.31
N LYS A 140 -9.31 -3.16 -16.48
CA LYS A 140 -8.15 -3.42 -17.35
C LYS A 140 -7.39 -4.68 -16.94
N ARG A 141 -7.11 -4.84 -15.64
CA ARG A 141 -6.35 -6.00 -15.11
C ARG A 141 -7.13 -7.30 -15.26
N ASP A 142 -8.38 -7.34 -14.82
CA ASP A 142 -9.16 -8.58 -14.74
C ASP A 142 -9.59 -9.05 -16.14
N CYS A 143 -9.88 -8.13 -17.08
CA CYS A 143 -10.14 -8.51 -18.47
C CYS A 143 -8.88 -9.01 -19.19
N THR A 144 -7.72 -8.41 -18.93
CA THR A 144 -6.47 -8.78 -19.64
C THR A 144 -5.81 -10.03 -19.05
N LEU A 145 -5.83 -10.19 -17.72
CA LEU A 145 -5.02 -11.21 -17.04
C LEU A 145 -5.83 -12.37 -16.46
N ARG A 146 -7.15 -12.22 -16.34
CA ARG A 146 -8.02 -13.19 -15.64
C ARG A 146 -9.22 -13.65 -16.49
N GLY A 147 -9.32 -13.19 -17.74
CA GLY A 147 -10.32 -13.66 -18.71
C GLY A 147 -11.76 -13.19 -18.45
N TYR A 148 -11.96 -12.18 -17.61
CA TYR A 148 -13.28 -11.61 -17.36
C TYR A 148 -13.73 -10.68 -18.48
N THR A 149 -15.04 -10.56 -18.65
CA THR A 149 -15.65 -9.48 -19.43
C THR A 149 -15.79 -8.20 -18.58
N THR A 150 -15.88 -7.04 -19.22
CA THR A 150 -16.09 -5.76 -18.53
C THR A 150 -17.34 -5.78 -17.65
N ASP A 151 -18.45 -6.32 -18.16
CA ASP A 151 -19.73 -6.38 -17.45
C ASP A 151 -19.65 -7.25 -16.19
N GLU A 152 -18.94 -8.38 -16.24
CA GLU A 152 -18.72 -9.21 -15.07
C GLU A 152 -17.93 -8.48 -13.99
N VAL A 153 -16.88 -7.73 -14.37
CA VAL A 153 -16.06 -6.97 -13.43
C VAL A 153 -16.86 -5.83 -12.79
N LEU A 154 -17.63 -5.09 -13.58
CA LEU A 154 -18.46 -3.99 -13.08
C LEU A 154 -19.56 -4.48 -12.15
N ARG A 155 -20.25 -5.56 -12.53
CA ARG A 155 -21.26 -6.21 -11.68
C ARG A 155 -20.64 -6.72 -10.37
N GLU A 156 -19.45 -7.32 -10.42
CA GLU A 156 -18.75 -7.77 -9.22
C GLU A 156 -18.38 -6.59 -8.30
N LEU A 157 -17.98 -5.47 -8.87
CA LEU A 157 -17.68 -4.24 -8.12
C LEU A 157 -18.93 -3.72 -7.40
N ASP A 158 -20.05 -3.59 -8.12
CA ASP A 158 -21.30 -3.08 -7.55
C ASP A 158 -21.84 -3.98 -6.43
N LEU A 159 -21.79 -5.30 -6.61
CA LEU A 159 -22.22 -6.28 -5.60
C LEU A 159 -21.38 -6.24 -4.31
N ARG A 160 -20.13 -5.76 -4.39
CA ARG A 160 -19.20 -5.76 -3.26
C ARG A 160 -19.09 -4.42 -2.56
N GLU A 161 -19.75 -3.37 -3.05
CA GLU A 161 -19.59 -2.02 -2.49
C GLU A 161 -20.01 -1.95 -1.02
N ALA A 162 -21.12 -2.59 -0.65
CA ALA A 162 -21.56 -2.65 0.75
C ALA A 162 -20.49 -3.29 1.66
N ASP A 163 -19.88 -4.39 1.23
CA ASP A 163 -18.80 -5.02 2.00
C ASP A 163 -17.52 -4.18 2.00
N ALA A 164 -17.22 -3.47 0.91
CA ALA A 164 -16.08 -2.56 0.85
C ALA A 164 -16.25 -1.41 1.86
N GLU A 165 -17.44 -0.83 1.94
CA GLU A 165 -17.81 0.20 2.92
C GLU A 165 -17.74 -0.31 4.37
N HIS A 166 -18.17 -1.55 4.62
CA HIS A 166 -18.20 -2.11 5.98
C HIS A 166 -16.85 -2.66 6.46
N PHE A 167 -16.05 -3.26 5.57
CA PHE A 167 -14.89 -4.04 5.97
C PHE A 167 -13.56 -3.49 5.43
N ILE A 168 -13.55 -2.76 4.32
CA ILE A 168 -12.32 -2.27 3.68
C ILE A 168 -12.07 -0.81 4.04
N ARG A 169 -12.97 0.11 3.69
CA ARG A 169 -12.80 1.57 3.91
C ARG A 169 -12.50 1.93 5.38
N PRO A 170 -13.11 1.31 6.41
CA PRO A 170 -12.84 1.67 7.81
C PRO A 170 -11.39 1.42 8.25
N GLN A 171 -10.67 0.53 7.55
CA GLN A 171 -9.26 0.27 7.81
C GLN A 171 -8.36 1.48 7.52
N GLN A 172 -8.83 2.47 6.75
CA GLN A 172 -8.11 3.72 6.49
C GLN A 172 -7.72 4.43 7.78
N ALA A 173 -8.59 4.48 8.79
CA ALA A 173 -8.32 5.14 10.08
C ALA A 173 -7.18 4.47 10.87
N ALA A 174 -6.83 3.23 10.55
CA ALA A 174 -5.74 2.49 11.18
C ALA A 174 -4.38 2.65 10.48
N ALA A 175 -4.32 3.30 9.32
CA ALA A 175 -3.08 3.50 8.58
C ALA A 175 -2.21 4.61 9.17
N ASP A 176 -0.91 4.53 8.96
CA ASP A 176 0.03 5.61 9.26
C ASP A 176 0.15 6.57 8.07
N ILE A 177 -0.03 6.05 6.85
CA ILE A 177 -0.01 6.79 5.60
C ILE A 177 -1.23 6.41 4.76
N VAL A 178 -1.96 7.40 4.25
CA VAL A 178 -3.04 7.18 3.28
C VAL A 178 -2.61 7.77 1.95
N VAL A 179 -2.74 7.02 0.86
CA VAL A 179 -2.42 7.49 -0.49
C VAL A 179 -3.65 7.37 -1.37
N SER A 180 -4.06 8.48 -1.97
CA SER A 180 -5.11 8.55 -2.98
C SER A 180 -4.52 9.05 -4.28
N PHE A 181 -4.42 8.18 -5.29
CA PHE A 181 -4.11 8.62 -6.65
C PHE A 181 -5.36 9.16 -7.33
N CYS A 182 -5.24 10.30 -7.99
CA CYS A 182 -6.31 10.95 -8.73
C CYS A 182 -5.95 11.07 -10.23
N PRO A 183 -6.95 10.96 -11.13
CA PRO A 183 -6.71 11.13 -12.55
C PRO A 183 -6.35 12.58 -12.87
N ASP A 184 -5.45 12.77 -13.83
CA ASP A 184 -5.20 14.07 -14.44
C ASP A 184 -6.18 14.33 -15.61
N PRO A 185 -6.58 15.59 -15.87
CA PRO A 185 -7.48 15.91 -16.97
C PRO A 185 -7.01 15.41 -18.35
N GLY A 186 -5.71 15.25 -18.57
CA GLY A 186 -5.13 14.74 -19.80
C GLY A 186 -5.25 13.21 -19.98
N GLY A 187 -5.64 12.47 -18.93
CA GLY A 187 -5.87 11.03 -18.99
C GLY A 187 -4.63 10.16 -19.19
N ASP A 188 -3.42 10.73 -19.14
CA ASP A 188 -2.17 9.97 -19.23
C ASP A 188 -1.96 9.17 -17.94
N PRO A 189 -1.88 7.82 -17.99
CA PRO A 189 -1.64 7.01 -16.80
C PRO A 189 -0.30 7.29 -16.10
N ALA A 190 0.64 7.97 -16.75
CA ALA A 190 1.91 8.39 -16.13
C ALA A 190 1.78 9.69 -15.31
N ARG A 191 0.73 10.47 -15.54
CA ARG A 191 0.51 11.80 -14.97
C ARG A 191 -0.59 11.78 -13.93
N LEU A 192 -0.61 10.80 -13.04
CA LEU A 192 -1.62 10.79 -11.97
C LEU A 192 -1.22 11.76 -10.87
N GLY A 193 -2.17 12.53 -10.36
CA GLY A 193 -1.98 13.25 -9.12
C GLY A 193 -1.98 12.28 -7.92
N ALA A 194 -1.47 12.74 -6.79
CA ALA A 194 -1.53 11.98 -5.54
C ALA A 194 -1.76 12.91 -4.35
N ASP A 195 -2.77 12.57 -3.55
CA ASP A 195 -2.95 13.10 -2.22
C ASP A 195 -2.41 12.07 -1.21
N VAL A 196 -1.50 12.52 -0.35
CA VAL A 196 -0.83 11.70 0.66
C VAL A 196 -1.08 12.30 2.03
N ILE A 197 -1.82 11.57 2.87
CA ILE A 197 -1.96 11.88 4.29
C ILE A 197 -0.84 11.19 5.04
N LEU A 198 -0.05 11.98 5.76
CA LEU A 198 1.04 11.57 6.62
C LEU A 198 0.61 11.84 8.07
N ARG A 199 0.30 10.78 8.83
CA ARG A 199 -0.20 10.91 10.20
C ARG A 199 0.93 10.89 11.22
N ASP A 200 0.84 11.73 12.25
CA ASP A 200 1.83 11.84 13.34
C ASP A 200 2.10 10.51 14.12
N THR A 201 1.39 9.42 13.81
CA THR A 201 1.74 8.06 14.21
C THR A 201 3.13 7.61 13.79
N LEU A 202 3.74 8.25 12.80
CA LEU A 202 5.14 8.08 12.38
C LEU A 202 5.84 9.43 12.29
N GLU A 203 7.16 9.43 12.51
CA GLU A 203 8.00 10.57 12.18
C GLU A 203 8.24 10.59 10.67
N HIS A 204 7.89 11.70 10.03
CA HIS A 204 7.95 11.91 8.57
C HIS A 204 9.19 12.73 8.19
N PRO A 205 9.70 12.60 6.95
CA PRO A 205 10.76 13.49 6.46
C PRO A 205 10.29 14.94 6.53
N ASP A 206 11.22 15.88 6.71
CA ASP A 206 10.87 17.30 6.65
C ASP A 206 10.58 17.67 5.19
N LEU A 207 9.34 18.04 4.93
CA LEU A 207 8.85 18.44 3.61
C LEU A 207 8.53 19.95 3.55
N SER A 208 8.99 20.74 4.54
CA SER A 208 8.68 22.16 4.66
C SER A 208 9.28 23.04 3.56
N ALA A 209 10.35 22.58 2.91
CA ALA A 209 10.96 23.28 1.78
C ALA A 209 10.06 23.36 0.53
N LEU A 210 8.90 22.68 0.53
CA LEU A 210 8.06 22.43 -0.65
C LEU A 210 6.83 23.33 -0.73
N ILE A 211 6.84 24.50 -0.08
CA ILE A 211 5.68 25.39 0.00
C ILE A 211 5.78 26.52 -1.03
N GLU A 212 5.88 26.25 -2.34
CA GLU A 212 5.73 27.34 -3.32
C GLU A 212 4.98 26.96 -4.61
N GLY A 213 3.84 27.64 -4.84
CA GLY A 213 3.24 27.87 -6.17
C GLY A 213 1.90 27.17 -6.47
N ASP A 214 1.08 27.83 -7.30
CA ASP A 214 -0.27 27.40 -7.73
C ASP A 214 -0.28 26.13 -8.62
N ARG A 215 0.91 25.62 -9.00
CA ARG A 215 1.12 24.46 -9.90
C ARG A 215 2.15 23.44 -9.39
N GLY A 216 2.63 23.59 -8.16
CA GLY A 216 3.62 22.70 -7.53
C GLY A 216 2.98 21.71 -6.54
N PRO A 217 3.78 20.79 -5.98
CA PRO A 217 3.37 20.06 -4.78
C PRO A 217 3.00 21.05 -3.66
N THR A 218 2.02 20.69 -2.83
CA THR A 218 1.63 21.51 -1.68
C THR A 218 1.60 20.67 -0.42
N LEU A 219 2.00 21.26 0.70
CA LEU A 219 1.96 20.63 2.02
C LEU A 219 1.10 21.47 2.96
N ALA A 220 0.05 20.86 3.52
CA ALA A 220 -0.84 21.52 4.47
C ALA A 220 -0.93 20.73 5.77
N ARG A 221 -0.71 21.39 6.91
CA ARG A 221 -1.00 20.81 8.23
C ARG A 221 -2.51 20.82 8.48
N ARG A 222 -3.07 19.68 8.84
CA ARG A 222 -4.48 19.47 9.20
C ARG A 222 -4.54 18.78 10.55
N GLU A 223 -4.70 19.55 11.62
CA GLU A 223 -4.66 19.04 13.00
C GLU A 223 -3.36 18.26 13.31
N ASN A 224 -3.46 16.92 13.38
CA ASN A 224 -2.36 16.00 13.68
C ASN A 224 -1.79 15.30 12.43
N ASP A 225 -2.20 15.74 11.24
CA ASP A 225 -1.78 15.13 9.98
C ASP A 225 -1.16 16.17 9.04
N LEU A 226 -0.27 15.73 8.17
CA LEU A 226 0.19 16.50 7.02
C LEU A 226 -0.51 15.95 5.76
N LEU A 227 -1.09 16.85 4.96
CA LEU A 227 -1.63 16.55 3.65
C LEU A 227 -0.66 17.07 2.59
N LEU A 228 0.03 16.15 1.92
CA LEU A 228 0.85 16.41 0.75
C LEU A 228 0.01 16.18 -0.50
N ARG A 229 -0.18 17.21 -1.34
CA ARG A 229 -0.83 17.07 -2.65
C ARG A 229 0.21 17.22 -3.75
N ILE A 230 0.21 16.28 -4.68
CA ILE A 230 1.12 16.23 -5.82
C ILE A 230 0.27 16.30 -7.09
N PRO A 231 0.32 17.41 -7.86
CA PRO A 231 -0.40 17.51 -9.12
C PRO A 231 0.04 16.43 -10.12
N GLY A 232 -0.88 15.97 -10.98
CA GLY A 232 -0.56 14.99 -12.02
C GLY A 232 0.35 15.53 -13.11
N ASP A 233 0.24 16.84 -13.37
CA ASP A 233 1.05 17.62 -14.31
C ASP A 233 2.24 18.32 -13.65
N VAL A 234 2.64 17.88 -12.44
CA VAL A 234 3.80 18.42 -11.72
C VAL A 234 5.04 18.48 -12.62
N HIS A 235 5.72 19.64 -12.61
CA HIS A 235 6.96 19.81 -13.37
C HIS A 235 8.03 18.81 -12.88
N PRO A 236 8.81 18.18 -13.77
CA PRO A 236 9.82 17.19 -13.38
C PRO A 236 10.82 17.69 -12.34
N GLU A 237 11.17 18.99 -12.37
CA GLU A 237 12.07 19.61 -11.40
C GLU A 237 11.47 19.64 -10.00
N HIS A 238 10.22 20.08 -9.83
CA HIS A 238 9.56 20.09 -8.52
C HIS A 238 9.37 18.68 -7.95
N ALA A 239 9.08 17.69 -8.81
CA ALA A 239 9.01 16.30 -8.38
C ALA A 239 10.39 15.78 -7.93
N ALA A 240 11.45 16.14 -8.65
CA ALA A 240 12.81 15.79 -8.28
C ALA A 240 13.22 16.46 -6.95
N GLU A 241 12.91 17.73 -6.74
CA GLU A 241 13.15 18.44 -5.46
C GLU A 241 12.46 17.75 -4.29
N LEU A 242 11.22 17.29 -4.49
CA LEU A 242 10.49 16.50 -3.49
C LEU A 242 11.13 15.15 -3.21
N GLU A 243 11.59 14.44 -4.25
CA GLU A 243 12.37 13.21 -4.07
C GLU A 243 13.68 13.48 -3.32
N GLU A 244 14.41 14.56 -3.67
CA GLU A 244 15.66 14.95 -3.04
C GLU A 244 15.49 15.29 -1.56
N ALA A 245 14.47 16.08 -1.20
CA ALA A 245 14.18 16.41 0.19
C ALA A 245 14.05 15.14 1.05
N VAL A 246 13.38 14.10 0.54
CA VAL A 246 13.26 12.82 1.25
C VAL A 246 14.61 12.07 1.29
N TRP A 247 15.39 12.11 0.21
CA TRP A 247 16.72 11.47 0.14
C TRP A 247 17.76 12.11 1.07
N GLU A 248 17.69 13.41 1.33
CA GLU A 248 18.59 14.10 2.26
C GLU A 248 18.49 13.54 3.68
N HIS A 249 17.31 13.03 4.06
CA HIS A 249 17.12 12.33 5.33
C HIS A 249 17.51 10.84 5.30
N MET A 250 17.99 10.32 4.17
CA MET A 250 18.39 8.92 3.98
C MET A 250 19.86 8.78 3.55
N THR A 251 20.75 9.69 3.93
CA THR A 251 22.18 9.65 3.57
C THR A 251 22.87 8.34 3.93
N PHE A 252 22.51 7.72 5.07
CA PHE A 252 23.00 6.39 5.49
C PHE A 252 22.54 5.25 4.57
N ALA A 253 21.50 5.47 3.77
CA ALA A 253 20.93 4.53 2.82
C ALA A 253 21.13 4.97 1.35
N SER A 254 22.11 5.85 1.09
CA SER A 254 22.43 6.36 -0.25
C SER A 254 22.72 5.27 -1.30
N HIS A 255 23.18 4.09 -0.89
CA HIS A 255 23.35 2.92 -1.77
C HIS A 255 22.03 2.42 -2.40
N LEU A 256 20.88 2.76 -1.83
CA LEU A 256 19.56 2.46 -2.36
C LEU A 256 19.09 3.48 -3.39
N ARG A 257 19.79 4.61 -3.53
CA ARG A 257 19.43 5.66 -4.48
C ARG A 257 19.74 5.21 -5.90
N VAL A 258 18.73 4.64 -6.54
CA VAL A 258 18.74 4.20 -7.94
C VAL A 258 17.52 4.76 -8.66
N HIS A 259 17.63 5.06 -9.96
CA HIS A 259 16.55 5.65 -10.78
C HIS A 259 15.38 4.68 -11.09
N ARG A 260 14.99 3.81 -10.16
CA ARG A 260 13.99 2.73 -10.36
C ARG A 260 12.63 2.99 -9.71
N LEU A 261 12.47 4.09 -8.98
CA LEU A 261 11.21 4.49 -8.37
C LEU A 261 10.30 5.20 -9.39
N GLY A 262 8.99 5.06 -9.16
CA GLY A 262 7.93 5.59 -10.03
C GLY A 262 7.63 4.72 -11.23
N GLU A 263 8.34 3.62 -11.43
CA GLU A 263 8.15 2.78 -12.61
C GLU A 263 6.93 1.87 -12.50
N PHE A 264 6.15 1.81 -13.58
CA PHE A 264 4.99 0.92 -13.72
C PHE A 264 4.82 0.50 -15.19
N THR A 265 3.97 -0.49 -15.43
CA THR A 265 3.79 -1.06 -16.78
C THR A 265 2.39 -0.78 -17.31
N VAL A 266 2.31 -0.32 -18.56
CA VAL A 266 1.07 -0.17 -19.32
C VAL A 266 1.13 -1.14 -20.51
N GLY A 267 0.47 -2.30 -20.40
CA GLY A 267 0.65 -3.36 -21.41
C GLY A 267 2.07 -3.93 -21.32
N THR A 268 2.89 -3.69 -22.33
CA THR A 268 4.32 -4.03 -22.36
C THR A 268 5.23 -2.84 -22.08
N ASP A 269 4.68 -1.62 -22.07
CA ASP A 269 5.47 -0.40 -21.99
C ASP A 269 5.83 -0.08 -20.54
N LEU A 270 7.13 0.05 -20.26
CA LEU A 270 7.61 0.59 -19.00
C LEU A 270 7.48 2.12 -19.02
N ARG A 271 6.77 2.67 -18.05
CA ARG A 271 6.58 4.12 -17.86
C ARG A 271 7.01 4.50 -16.46
N ARG A 272 7.26 5.80 -16.25
CA ARG A 272 7.54 6.39 -14.94
C ARG A 272 6.47 7.42 -14.60
N SER A 273 6.00 7.41 -13.36
CA SER A 273 5.13 8.41 -12.77
C SER A 273 5.87 9.13 -11.64
N ALA A 274 5.85 10.46 -11.69
CA ALA A 274 6.51 11.31 -10.70
C ALA A 274 5.86 11.19 -9.31
N SER A 275 4.53 11.29 -9.25
CA SER A 275 3.77 11.11 -8.00
C SER A 275 3.97 9.72 -7.39
N LEU A 276 4.01 8.65 -8.21
CA LEU A 276 4.34 7.32 -7.74
C LEU A 276 5.77 7.23 -7.19
N ALA A 277 6.75 7.89 -7.82
CA ALA A 277 8.14 7.90 -7.35
C ALA A 277 8.24 8.56 -5.97
N VAL A 278 7.59 9.72 -5.81
CA VAL A 278 7.51 10.44 -4.53
C VAL A 278 6.86 9.58 -3.45
N VAL A 279 5.70 8.98 -3.73
CA VAL A 279 5.02 8.11 -2.76
C VAL A 279 5.94 6.94 -2.38
N GLN A 280 6.62 6.31 -3.35
CA GLN A 280 7.51 5.19 -3.06
C GLN A 280 8.75 5.61 -2.25
N VAL A 281 9.33 6.79 -2.49
CA VAL A 281 10.50 7.25 -1.70
C VAL A 281 10.11 7.61 -0.27
N ILE A 282 8.92 8.20 -0.05
CA ILE A 282 8.39 8.44 1.31
C ILE A 282 8.20 7.12 2.05
N VAL A 283 7.64 6.10 1.38
CA VAL A 283 7.48 4.77 1.99
C VAL A 283 8.84 4.13 2.28
N LEU A 284 9.79 4.24 1.35
CA LEU A 284 11.15 3.75 1.53
C LEU A 284 11.82 4.39 2.75
N PHE A 285 11.67 5.71 2.92
CA PHE A 285 12.14 6.45 4.09
C PHE A 285 11.70 5.78 5.40
N HIS A 286 10.40 5.50 5.54
CA HIS A 286 9.90 4.88 6.77
C HIS A 286 10.46 3.47 7.00
N LEU A 287 10.67 2.69 5.94
CA LEU A 287 11.24 1.34 6.07
C LEU A 287 12.71 1.37 6.49
N VAL A 288 13.53 2.21 5.87
CA VAL A 288 14.97 2.26 6.16
C VAL A 288 15.25 2.88 7.52
N HIS A 289 14.47 3.89 7.93
CA HIS A 289 14.55 4.48 9.27
C HIS A 289 14.11 3.51 10.35
N ALA A 290 12.97 2.83 10.17
CA ALA A 290 12.54 1.80 11.11
C ALA A 290 13.57 0.68 11.25
N ARG A 291 14.22 0.29 10.15
CA ARG A 291 15.31 -0.70 10.16
C ARG A 291 16.54 -0.19 10.90
N ALA A 292 16.93 1.06 10.69
CA ALA A 292 18.07 1.70 11.36
C ALA A 292 17.83 1.81 12.87
N ALA A 293 16.64 2.27 13.28
CA ALA A 293 16.24 2.33 14.69
C ALA A 293 16.32 0.96 15.37
N LEU A 294 15.78 -0.10 14.74
CA LEU A 294 15.92 -1.47 15.26
C LEU A 294 17.38 -1.95 15.36
N ALA A 295 18.22 -1.59 14.39
CA ALA A 295 19.64 -1.96 14.43
C ALA A 295 20.39 -1.27 15.58
N SER A 296 19.95 -0.06 15.96
CA SER A 296 20.48 0.72 17.08
C SER A 296 19.82 0.40 18.43
N GLY A 297 18.95 -0.63 18.50
CA GLY A 297 18.26 -1.03 19.73
C GLY A 297 17.11 -0.11 20.14
N GLN A 298 16.72 0.83 19.29
CA GLN A 298 15.57 1.72 19.49
C GLN A 298 14.28 1.08 18.96
N ALA A 299 13.14 1.59 19.42
CA ALA A 299 11.85 1.20 18.84
C ALA A 299 11.77 1.71 17.38
N PRO A 300 11.29 0.90 16.42
CA PRO A 300 11.21 1.29 15.01
C PRO A 300 10.22 2.42 14.73
N SER A 301 9.29 2.67 15.64
CA SER A 301 8.39 3.82 15.62
C SER A 301 7.90 4.13 17.04
N VAL A 302 7.80 5.42 17.37
CA VAL A 302 7.07 5.89 18.55
C VAL A 302 5.61 6.00 18.16
N ARG A 303 4.80 4.97 18.44
CA ARG A 303 3.38 5.00 18.10
C ARG A 303 2.61 5.87 19.09
N LEU A 304 2.09 6.99 18.59
CA LEU A 304 0.99 7.68 19.25
C LEU A 304 -0.30 6.85 19.06
N ALA A 305 -1.18 6.83 20.07
CA ALA A 305 -2.39 6.02 20.04
C ALA A 305 -3.27 6.31 18.81
N PRO A 306 -3.95 5.30 18.22
CA PRO A 306 -4.86 5.51 17.09
C PRO A 306 -5.99 6.48 17.48
N ARG A 307 -6.37 7.38 16.56
CA ARG A 307 -7.36 8.45 16.81
C ARG A 307 -8.49 8.42 15.79
N ALA A 308 -9.56 9.14 16.11
CA ALA A 308 -10.72 9.33 15.24
C ALA A 308 -10.31 9.91 13.87
N PRO A 309 -11.14 9.73 12.81
CA PRO A 309 -10.89 10.32 11.50
C PRO A 309 -10.66 11.83 11.62
N THR A 310 -9.68 12.36 10.89
CA THR A 310 -9.31 13.78 10.95
C THR A 310 -9.92 14.55 9.78
N GLY A 311 -9.85 15.88 9.81
CA GLY A 311 -10.21 16.71 8.65
C GLY A 311 -9.43 16.38 7.37
N ALA A 312 -8.28 15.69 7.47
CA ALA A 312 -7.52 15.24 6.30
C ALA A 312 -8.22 14.10 5.55
N ASP A 313 -8.89 13.17 6.26
CA ASP A 313 -9.62 12.07 5.63
C ASP A 313 -10.77 12.59 4.74
N SER A 314 -11.48 13.62 5.21
CA SER A 314 -12.54 14.30 4.43
C SER A 314 -12.00 15.04 3.20
N ALA A 315 -10.73 15.42 3.19
CA ALA A 315 -10.11 16.17 2.09
C ALA A 315 -9.72 15.29 0.89
N LEU A 316 -9.75 13.96 1.02
CA LEU A 316 -9.50 13.02 -0.09
C LEU A 316 -10.71 12.85 -1.03
N HIS A 317 -11.86 13.40 -0.66
CA HIS A 317 -13.12 13.25 -1.38
C HIS A 317 -13.76 14.60 -1.78
N ALA A 318 -13.06 15.71 -1.53
CA ALA A 318 -13.49 17.08 -1.85
C ALA A 318 -12.70 17.61 -3.05
#